data_AF-A0A0H4A4M2-F1
#
_entry.id   AF-A0A0H4A4M2-F1
#
_cell.length_a   1.000
_cell.length_b   1.000
_cell.length_c   1.000
_cell.angle_alpha   90.00
_cell.angle_beta   90.00
_cell.angle_gamma   90.00
#
_symmetry.space_group_name_H-M   'P 1'
#
loop_
_entity.id
_entity.type
_entity.pdbx_description
1 polymer ?
#
loop_
_entity_poly.entity_id
_entity_poly.type
_entity_poly.pdbx_seq_one_letter_code
_entity_poly.pdbx_strand_id
1 'polypeptide(L)' 'MRLDPCDTYTVLALTQQKSQLDYVVVAQQSGIYCDMLEATFTDMAGLHTRL' A
#
# COMPACT_ATOMS: atom_id res chain seq x y z
N MET A 1 -15.20 3.49 5.61
CA MET A 1 -14.26 2.80 6.52
C MET A 1 -13.36 3.85 7.11
N ARG A 2 -13.24 3.94 8.43
CA ARG A 2 -12.31 4.86 9.10
C ARG A 2 -11.19 3.98 9.66
N LEU A 3 -9.95 4.29 9.28
CA LEU A 3 -8.78 3.56 9.79
C LEU A 3 -8.62 3.88 11.29
N ASP A 4 -8.34 2.86 12.08
CA ASP A 4 -8.01 3.01 13.49
C ASP A 4 -6.55 3.54 13.62
N PRO A 5 -6.34 4.69 14.27
CA PRO A 5 -5.01 5.26 14.45
C PRO A 5 -4.10 4.44 15.38
N CYS A 6 -4.66 3.56 16.21
CA CYS A 6 -3.91 2.71 17.15
C CYS A 6 -3.46 1.37 16.53
N ASP A 7 -3.99 1.02 15.36
CA ASP A 7 -3.63 -0.21 14.65
C ASP A 7 -2.39 -0.04 13.76
N THR A 8 -1.83 -1.18 13.37
CA THR A 8 -0.81 -1.25 12.33
C THR A 8 -1.35 -1.94 11.09
N TYR A 9 -0.93 -1.43 9.94
CA TYR A 9 -1.40 -1.86 8.63
C TYR A 9 -0.29 -2.55 7.85
N THR A 10 -0.72 -3.38 6.90
CA THR A 10 0.17 -3.93 5.87
C THR A 10 -0.22 -3.33 4.53
N VAL A 11 0.74 -2.70 3.87
CA VAL A 11 0.61 -2.11 2.54
C VAL A 11 1.19 -3.09 1.53
N LEU A 12 0.42 -3.36 0.47
CA LEU A 12 0.80 -4.24 -0.64
C LEU A 12 0.81 -3.42 -1.94
N ALA A 13 1.93 -3.48 -2.67
CA ALA A 13 1.97 -3.03 -4.05
C ALA A 13 1.75 -4.25 -4.97
N LEU A 14 0.78 -4.12 -5.86
CA LEU A 14 0.38 -5.17 -6.80
C LEU A 14 0.63 -4.69 -8.23
N THR A 15 1.10 -5.59 -9.09
CA THR A 15 1.09 -5.36 -10.54
C THR A 15 0.19 -6.39 -11.22
N GLN A 16 -0.56 -5.93 -12.22
CA GLN A 16 -1.33 -6.81 -13.09
C GLN A 16 -0.39 -7.50 -14.07
N GLN A 17 -0.52 -8.81 -14.24
CA GLN A 17 0.17 -9.50 -15.32
C GLN A 17 -0.62 -9.33 -16.62
N LYS A 18 0.02 -8.84 -17.68
CA LYS A 18 -0.64 -8.47 -18.96
C LYS A 18 -1.45 -9.60 -19.63
N SER A 19 -1.26 -10.85 -19.22
CA SER A 19 -1.88 -12.04 -19.80
C SER A 19 -2.76 -12.83 -18.84
N GLN A 20 -2.87 -12.42 -17.58
CA GLN A 20 -3.72 -13.08 -16.57
C GLN A 20 -4.51 -12.02 -15.81
N LEU A 21 -5.74 -12.35 -15.40
CA LEU A 21 -6.52 -11.53 -14.45
C LEU A 21 -5.98 -11.63 -13.02
N ASP A 22 -4.73 -12.06 -12.88
CA ASP A 22 -4.02 -12.23 -11.63
C ASP A 22 -3.12 -11.04 -11.34
N TYR A 23 -3.11 -10.66 -10.07
CA TYR A 23 -2.26 -9.63 -9.52
C TYR A 23 -1.15 -10.31 -8.72
N VAL A 24 0.08 -9.87 -8.93
CA VAL A 24 1.22 -10.33 -8.12
C VAL A 24 1.71 -9.22 -7.21
N VAL A 25 2.04 -9.59 -5.97
CA VAL A 25 2.66 -8.69 -5.01
C VAL A 25 4.09 -8.43 -5.46
N VAL A 26 4.39 -7.15 -5.71
CA VAL A 26 5.72 -6.68 -6.11
C VAL A 26 6.48 -6.04 -4.95
N ALA A 27 5.76 -5.55 -3.93
CA ALA A 27 6.33 -5.08 -2.68
C ALA A 27 5.30 -5.20 -1.54
N GLN A 28 5.79 -5.39 -0.32
CA GLN A 28 4.98 -5.48 0.88
C GLN A 28 5.72 -4.78 2.02
N GLN A 29 4.97 -4.02 2.82
CA GLN A 29 5.48 -3.43 4.06
C GLN A 29 4.43 -3.54 5.16
N SER A 30 4.83 -4.08 6.31
CA SER A 30 3.96 -4.32 7.46
C SER A 30 4.38 -3.44 8.64
N GLY A 31 3.47 -3.23 9.60
CA GLY A 31 3.75 -2.42 10.79
C GLY A 31 3.59 -0.92 10.55
N ILE A 32 2.82 -0.52 9.52
CA ILE A 32 2.65 0.88 9.14
C ILE A 32 1.53 1.50 9.96
N TYR A 33 1.81 2.60 10.67
CA TYR A 33 0.77 3.37 11.36
C TYR A 33 -0.05 4.21 10.40
N CYS A 34 -1.26 4.58 10.81
CA CYS A 34 -2.22 5.29 9.97
C CYS A 34 -1.67 6.62 9.40
N ASP A 35 -0.87 7.35 10.17
CA ASP A 35 -0.23 8.61 9.79
C ASP A 35 0.92 8.43 8.77
N MET A 36 1.51 7.23 8.71
CA MET A 36 2.60 6.89 7.79
C MET A 36 2.12 6.38 6.43
N LEU A 37 0.82 6.14 6.26
CA LEU A 37 0.29 5.49 5.06
C LEU A 37 0.52 6.33 3.79
N GLU A 38 0.24 7.63 3.81
CA GLU A 38 0.42 8.50 2.62
C GLU A 38 1.87 8.52 2.14
N ALA A 39 2.82 8.65 3.08
CA ALA A 39 4.24 8.60 2.77
C ALA A 39 4.64 7.23 2.20
N THR A 40 4.16 6.15 2.82
CA THR A 40 4.45 4.78 2.40
C THR A 40 3.91 4.49 0.99
N PHE A 41 2.69 4.93 0.67
CA PHE A 41 2.15 4.77 -0.69
C PHE A 41 2.92 5.60 -1.72
N THR A 42 3.31 6.82 -1.36
CA THR A 42 4.10 7.68 -2.24
C THR A 42 5.45 7.05 -2.56
N ASP A 43 6.13 6.51 -1.54
CA ASP A 43 7.43 5.84 -1.70
C ASP A 43 7.30 4.54 -2.52
N MET A 44 6.26 3.74 -2.28
CA MET A 44 6.05 2.47 -2.99
C MET A 44 5.63 2.65 -4.45
N ALA A 45 4.78 3.65 -4.74
CA ALA A 45 4.26 3.88 -6.09
C ALA A 45 5.11 4.86 -6.91
N GLY A 46 5.97 5.66 -6.25
CA GLY A 46 6.66 6.79 -6.89
C GLY A 46 5.71 7.91 -7.32
N LEU A 47 4.49 7.93 -6.79
CA LEU A 47 3.42 8.86 -7.15
C LEU A 47 2.91 9.54 -5.89
N HIS A 48 2.85 10.87 -5.88
CA HIS A 48 2.23 11.61 -4.79
C HIS A 48 0.78 11.17 -4.61
N THR A 49 0.51 10.54 -3.48
CA THR A 49 -0.79 9.97 -3.14
C THR A 49 -1.39 10.70 -1.94
N ARG A 50 -2.71 10.88 -1.96
CA ARG A 50 -3.52 11.39 -0.84
C ARG A 50 -4.59 10.36 -0.53
N LEU A 51 -4.81 10.06 0.75
CA LEU A 51 -5.75 9.03 1.21
C LEU A 51 -7.05 9.63 1.75
#